data_AF-Q4J7Y9-F1
#
_entry.id   AF-Q4J7Y9-F1
#
_cell.length_a   1.000
_cell.length_b   1.000
_cell.length_c   1.000
_cell.angle_alpha   90.00
_cell.angle_beta   90.00
_cell.angle_gamma   90.00
#
_symmetry.space_group_name_H-M   'P 1'
#
loop_
_entity.id
_entity.type
_entity.pdbx_description
1 polymer ?
#
loop_
_entity_poly.entity_id
_entity_poly.type
_entity_poly.pdbx_seq_one_letter_code
_entity_poly.pdbx_strand_id
1 'polypeptide(L)'
;MFELWYIHISLAIVSAIFSILIFLEFKSLRKEFHGKLSGVLLLISVLLLFESVVNAVAFSMWSYGHDPVYVYPSMAIAIVSTSVIILFYYYVAKV
;
A
#
# COMPACT_ATOMS: atom_id res chain seq x y z
N MET A 1 20.64 -4.19 9.28
CA MET A 1 19.66 -5.21 8.79
C MET A 1 18.37 -5.15 9.60
N PHE A 2 18.42 -5.28 10.93
CA PHE A 2 17.25 -5.00 11.80
C PHE A 2 16.61 -3.62 11.53
N GLU A 3 17.42 -2.58 11.36
CA GLU A 3 16.95 -1.22 11.03
C GLU A 3 16.17 -1.16 9.71
N LEU A 4 16.66 -1.84 8.66
CA LEU A 4 15.95 -1.92 7.37
C LEU A 4 14.62 -2.68 7.51
N TRP A 5 14.59 -3.67 8.40
CA TRP A 5 13.40 -4.45 8.68
C TRP A 5 12.32 -3.60 9.34
N TYR A 6 12.69 -2.80 10.34
CA TYR A 6 11.79 -1.84 10.95
C TYR A 6 11.26 -0.82 9.95
N ILE A 7 12.13 -0.26 9.08
CA ILE A 7 11.70 0.71 8.08
C ILE A 7 10.69 0.09 7.11
N HIS A 8 10.94 -1.13 6.63
CA HIS A 8 10.04 -1.79 5.69
C HIS A 8 8.68 -2.11 6.33
N ILE A 9 8.67 -2.56 7.58
CA ILE A 9 7.43 -2.80 8.33
C ILE A 9 6.68 -1.50 8.55
N SER A 10 7.37 -0.42 8.92
CA SER A 10 6.76 0.89 9.07
C SER A 10 6.12 1.36 7.76
N LEU A 11 6.80 1.23 6.63
CA LEU A 11 6.26 1.57 5.30
C LEU A 11 5.02 0.73 4.95
N ALA A 12 5.04 -0.56 5.24
CA ALA A 12 3.90 -1.44 5.01
C ALA A 12 2.69 -1.06 5.88
N ILE A 13 2.91 -0.75 7.16
CA ILE A 13 1.85 -0.28 8.07
C ILE A 13 1.26 1.03 7.57
N VAL A 14 2.10 2.00 7.19
CA VAL A 14 1.65 3.29 6.64
C VAL A 14 0.83 3.05 5.37
N SER A 15 1.32 2.24 4.43
CA SER A 15 0.59 1.91 3.20
C SER A 15 -0.75 1.25 3.47
N ALA A 16 -0.82 0.32 4.44
CA ALA A 16 -2.06 -0.31 4.84
C ALA A 16 -3.07 0.70 5.41
N ILE A 17 -2.62 1.61 6.29
CA ILE A 17 -3.48 2.66 6.86
C ILE A 17 -4.05 3.54 5.73
N PHE A 18 -3.22 4.05 4.84
CA PHE A 18 -3.70 4.90 3.73
C PHE A 18 -4.61 4.13 2.76
N SER A 19 -4.34 2.85 2.51
CA SER A 19 -5.23 2.01 1.70
C SER A 19 -6.61 1.84 2.34
N ILE A 20 -6.68 1.69 3.67
CA ILE A 20 -7.95 1.67 4.40
C ILE A 20 -8.67 3.01 4.26
N LEU A 21 -7.96 4.14 4.38
CA LEU A 21 -8.56 5.46 4.21
C LEU A 21 -9.12 5.66 2.79
N ILE A 22 -8.38 5.28 1.76
CA ILE A 22 -8.86 5.29 0.36
C ILE A 22 -10.12 4.44 0.20
N PHE A 23 -10.14 3.25 0.81
CA PHE A 23 -11.32 2.38 0.78
C PHE A 23 -12.54 3.05 1.41
N LEU A 24 -12.36 3.76 2.53
CA LEU A 24 -13.44 4.49 3.19
C LEU A 24 -13.98 5.62 2.30
N GLU A 25 -13.11 6.37 1.64
CA GLU A 25 -13.52 7.42 0.69
C GLU A 25 -14.31 6.85 -0.48
N PHE A 26 -13.80 5.79 -1.13
CA PHE A 26 -14.52 5.14 -2.23
C PHE A 26 -15.84 4.50 -1.79
N LYS A 27 -15.91 4.01 -0.54
CA LYS A 27 -17.15 3.51 0.03
C LYS A 27 -18.18 4.63 0.21
N SER A 28 -17.74 5.82 0.60
CA SER A 28 -18.59 7.02 0.67
C SER A 28 -19.07 7.41 -0.72
N LEU A 29 -18.16 7.60 -1.67
CA LEU A 29 -18.48 7.97 -3.06
C LEU A 29 -19.42 6.97 -3.75
N ARG A 30 -19.28 5.66 -3.47
CA ARG A 30 -20.21 4.66 -4.03
C ARG A 30 -21.64 4.83 -3.53
N LYS A 31 -21.86 5.27 -2.29
CA LYS A 31 -23.22 5.54 -1.77
C LYS A 31 -23.88 6.70 -2.50
N GLU A 32 -23.11 7.62 -3.04
CA GLU A 32 -23.64 8.79 -3.77
C GLU A 32 -23.79 8.49 -5.26
N PHE A 33 -22.81 7.85 -5.88
CA PHE A 33 -22.74 7.73 -7.34
C PHE A 33 -23.19 6.39 -7.90
N HIS A 34 -23.34 5.33 -7.09
CA HIS A 34 -23.88 3.98 -7.41
C HIS A 34 -23.42 3.30 -8.72
N GLY A 35 -22.44 3.86 -9.44
CA GLY A 35 -22.04 3.46 -10.78
C GLY A 35 -21.00 2.34 -10.77
N LYS A 36 -20.87 1.64 -11.90
CA LYS A 36 -19.87 0.57 -12.10
C LYS A 36 -18.44 1.04 -11.80
N LEU A 37 -18.12 2.29 -12.16
CA LEU A 37 -16.80 2.91 -11.89
C LEU A 37 -16.48 2.95 -10.39
N SER A 38 -17.43 3.35 -9.55
CA SER A 38 -17.25 3.39 -8.08
C SER A 38 -17.02 2.01 -7.47
N GLY A 39 -17.62 0.96 -8.06
CA GLY A 39 -17.36 -0.43 -7.69
C GLY A 39 -15.93 -0.88 -8.03
N VAL A 40 -15.42 -0.49 -9.20
CA VAL A 40 -14.03 -0.77 -9.62
C VAL A 40 -13.04 -0.06 -8.71
N LEU A 41 -13.28 1.21 -8.35
CA LEU A 41 -12.43 1.97 -7.44
C LEU A 41 -12.33 1.31 -6.05
N LEU A 42 -13.45 0.83 -5.50
CA LEU A 42 -13.43 0.03 -4.27
C LEU A 42 -12.58 -1.23 -4.40
N LEU A 43 -12.71 -1.97 -5.50
CA LEU A 43 -11.90 -3.17 -5.72
C LEU A 43 -10.41 -2.82 -5.81
N ILE A 44 -10.05 -1.72 -6.48
CA ILE A 44 -8.67 -1.21 -6.53
C ILE A 44 -8.15 -0.93 -5.11
N SER A 45 -8.93 -0.29 -4.24
CA SER A 45 -8.49 -0.02 -2.86
C SER A 45 -8.25 -1.29 -2.03
N VAL A 46 -9.02 -2.36 -2.26
CA VAL A 46 -8.77 -3.67 -1.64
C VAL A 46 -7.48 -4.30 -2.18
N LEU A 47 -7.23 -4.17 -3.48
CA LEU A 47 -5.99 -4.66 -4.10
C LEU A 47 -4.75 -3.92 -3.58
N LEU A 48 -4.84 -2.61 -3.34
CA LEU A 48 -3.75 -1.82 -2.74
C LEU A 48 -3.40 -2.33 -1.34
N LEU A 49 -4.43 -2.62 -0.52
CA LEU A 49 -4.22 -3.19 0.81
C LEU A 49 -3.58 -4.57 0.74
N PHE A 50 -4.04 -5.42 -0.20
CA PHE A 50 -3.45 -6.74 -0.41
C PHE A 50 -2.00 -6.68 -0.89
N GLU A 51 -1.68 -5.75 -1.79
CA GLU A 51 -0.32 -5.50 -2.27
C GLU A 51 0.62 -5.12 -1.12
N SER A 52 0.18 -4.23 -0.22
CA SER A 52 0.97 -3.82 0.95
C SER A 52 1.30 -4.99 1.86
N VAL A 53 0.34 -5.91 2.07
CA VAL A 53 0.54 -7.12 2.89
C VAL A 53 1.50 -8.10 2.19
N VAL A 54 1.29 -8.37 0.90
CA VAL A 54 2.14 -9.28 0.12
C VAL A 54 3.58 -8.78 0.07
N ASN A 55 3.78 -7.48 -0.11
CA ASN A 55 5.10 -6.87 -0.16
C ASN A 55 5.84 -7.02 1.19
N ALA A 56 5.15 -6.83 2.31
CA ALA A 56 5.72 -7.07 3.64
C ALA A 56 6.12 -8.54 3.86
N VAL A 57 5.28 -9.49 3.42
CA VAL A 57 5.57 -10.93 3.52
C VAL A 57 6.76 -11.31 2.64
N ALA A 58 6.79 -10.86 1.38
CA ALA A 58 7.87 -11.13 0.45
C ALA A 58 9.22 -10.62 0.99
N PHE A 59 9.22 -9.41 1.53
CA PHE A 59 10.40 -8.85 2.19
C PHE A 59 10.86 -9.69 3.38
N SER A 60 9.94 -10.14 4.24
CA SER A 60 10.27 -11.03 5.37
C SER A 60 10.94 -12.32 4.89
N MET A 61 10.43 -12.94 3.83
CA MET A 61 10.99 -14.17 3.26
C MET A 61 12.38 -13.97 2.63
N TRP A 62 12.57 -12.90 1.85
CA TRP A 62 13.84 -12.65 1.15
C TRP A 62 14.92 -12.05 2.06
N SER A 63 14.53 -11.36 3.13
CA SER A 63 15.47 -10.78 4.09
C SER A 63 16.23 -11.83 4.92
N TYR A 64 15.75 -13.09 4.97
CA TYR A 64 16.38 -14.18 5.72
C TYR A 64 17.83 -14.47 5.29
N GLY A 65 18.13 -14.32 3.99
CA GLY A 65 19.47 -14.55 3.43
C GLY A 65 20.45 -13.37 3.61
N HIS A 66 19.98 -12.22 4.08
CA HIS A 66 20.78 -10.98 4.23
C HIS A 66 21.49 -10.52 2.94
N ASP A 67 21.05 -10.99 1.77
CA ASP A 67 21.68 -10.65 0.50
C ASP A 67 21.22 -9.25 0.06
N PRO A 68 22.16 -8.28 -0.06
CA PRO A 68 21.83 -6.90 -0.42
C PRO A 68 21.17 -6.79 -1.80
N VAL A 69 21.37 -7.76 -2.70
CA VAL A 69 20.78 -7.77 -4.04
C VAL A 69 19.25 -7.84 -3.98
N TYR A 70 18.68 -8.40 -2.91
CA TYR A 70 17.22 -8.50 -2.75
C TYR A 70 16.67 -7.43 -1.81
N VAL A 71 17.40 -7.07 -0.76
CA VAL A 71 16.95 -6.15 0.29
C VAL A 71 16.82 -4.70 -0.21
N TYR A 72 17.75 -4.21 -1.02
CA TYR A 72 17.69 -2.82 -1.50
C TYR A 72 16.61 -2.58 -2.55
N PRO A 73 16.43 -3.44 -3.58
CA PRO A 73 15.32 -3.29 -4.53
C PRO A 73 13.95 -3.40 -3.87
N SER A 74 13.75 -4.33 -2.92
CA SER A 74 12.48 -4.45 -2.20
C SER A 74 12.17 -3.18 -1.39
N MET A 75 13.19 -2.59 -0.76
CA MET A 75 13.03 -1.35 -0.02
C MET A 75 12.69 -0.17 -0.93
N ALA A 76 13.32 -0.07 -2.11
CA ALA A 76 12.97 0.94 -3.10
C ALA A 76 11.51 0.79 -3.57
N ILE A 77 11.07 -0.45 -3.83
CA ILE A 77 9.67 -0.74 -4.18
C ILE A 77 8.73 -0.28 -3.07
N ALA A 78 9.02 -0.62 -1.80
CA ALA A 78 8.20 -0.23 -0.67
C ALA A 78 8.10 1.29 -0.49
N ILE A 79 9.21 2.03 -0.68
CA ILE A 79 9.19 3.50 -0.60
C ILE A 79 8.32 4.10 -1.70
N VAL A 80 8.49 3.61 -2.93
CA VAL A 80 7.72 4.11 -4.09
C VAL A 80 6.25 3.78 -3.95
N SER A 81 5.89 2.54 -3.60
CA SER A 81 4.50 2.12 -3.44
C SER A 81 3.81 2.91 -2.32
N THR A 82 4.47 3.06 -1.17
CA THR A 82 3.96 3.88 -0.06
C THR A 82 3.71 5.32 -0.50
N SER A 83 4.66 5.92 -1.21
CA SER A 83 4.54 7.31 -1.69
C SER A 83 3.36 7.48 -2.65
N VAL A 84 3.18 6.53 -3.57
CA VAL A 84 2.06 6.53 -4.53
C VAL A 84 0.72 6.37 -3.79
N ILE A 85 0.62 5.48 -2.81
CA ILE A 85 -0.60 5.27 -2.03
C ILE A 85 -0.97 6.54 -1.25
N ILE A 86 0.02 7.20 -0.62
CA ILE A 86 -0.20 8.46 0.09
C ILE A 86 -0.70 9.56 -0.86
N LEU A 87 -0.04 9.73 -2.00
CA LEU A 87 -0.45 10.72 -3.02
C LEU A 87 -1.84 10.42 -3.56
N PHE A 88 -2.16 9.14 -3.76
CA PHE A 88 -3.47 8.71 -4.25
C PHE A 88 -4.56 9.02 -3.22
N TYR A 89 -4.32 8.77 -1.93
CA TYR A 89 -5.24 9.20 -0.88
C TYR A 89 -5.43 10.72 -0.89
N TYR A 90 -4.35 11.49 -0.99
CA TYR A 90 -4.46 12.95 -1.03
C TYR A 90 -5.29 13.44 -2.22
N TYR A 91 -5.16 12.79 -3.37
CA TYR A 91 -5.98 13.08 -4.54
C TYR A 91 -7.45 12.75 -4.28
N VAL A 92 -7.74 11.54 -3.79
CA VAL A 92 -9.11 11.07 -3.55
C VAL A 92 -9.81 11.89 -2.47
N ALA A 93 -9.13 12.22 -1.36
CA ALA A 93 -9.70 12.97 -0.25
C ALA A 93 -9.98 14.45 -0.57
N LYS A 94 -9.42 14.97 -1.68
CA LYS A 94 -9.67 16.34 -2.15
C LYS A 94 -10.79 16.45 -3.20
N VAL A 95 -11.22 15.33 -3.77
CA VAL A 95 -12.30 15.24 -4.78
C VAL A 95 -13.62 15.07 -4.07
#